data_AF-A0A5J5J4T3-F1
#
_entry.id   AF-A0A5J5J4T3-F1
#
_cell.length_a   1.000
_cell.length_b   1.000
_cell.length_c   1.000
_cell.angle_alpha   90.00
_cell.angle_beta   90.00
_cell.angle_gamma   90.00
#
_symmetry.space_group_name_H-M   'P 1'
#
loop_
_entity.id
_entity.type
_entity.pdbx_description
1 polymer ?
#
loop_
_entity_poly.entity_id
_entity_poly.type
_entity_poly.pdbx_seq_one_letter_code
_entity_poly.pdbx_strand_id
1 'polypeptide(L)'
;MLAPLSNTPRDSAWGSPTLLAQLEGREPTGAPEAEVWFGDHPSSPALVEDGSGRALDAWLADEAGAAGVPARLPFLLKLLAAASTLSIQAHPSKAQAEEGFARENAAGVPRAASGRNYHDDNHKPEMIVALSERFEVLSGLRDLEATRDLLAELGERTDTGQGVAELRDRLGGADARGGADAAEGLASTIGWLLSGDAQHIVDDVIAAASAVSSERFAAELALSRRLAAEYPGDAGVVVALLMNLVTLRRGEAIFVPAGVLHAYQSGLGVEIMAASDNVLRGGLTPKNIDVEELIGVLDATTGPVSLLQPETVAPGVFRYAPPVDDFALVRVESSDDVVEVEISGVAIVLVTSGLVSVSGAKTTDAVTLRPGQALLSSSDESPLRIGGGEAFVAEPGAPADLGESRHADGAA
;
A
#
# COMPACT_ATOMS: atom_id res chain seq x y z
N MET A 1 -12.86 24.48 10.55
CA MET A 1 -12.19 24.02 11.78
C MET A 1 -10.85 23.41 11.43
N LEU A 2 -9.81 23.75 12.19
CA LEU A 2 -8.51 23.09 12.19
C LEU A 2 -8.29 22.41 13.56
N ALA A 3 -8.18 21.09 13.59
CA ALA A 3 -8.01 20.30 14.81
C ALA A 3 -6.73 19.44 14.73
N PRO A 4 -5.67 19.73 15.52
CA PRO A 4 -4.45 18.92 15.49
C PRO A 4 -4.73 17.47 15.95
N LEU A 5 -4.02 16.54 15.32
CA LEU A 5 -4.13 15.10 15.56
C LEU A 5 -2.80 14.53 16.03
N SER A 6 -2.86 13.56 16.93
CA SER A 6 -1.71 12.74 17.33
C SER A 6 -2.06 11.26 17.33
N ASN A 7 -1.04 10.41 17.19
CA ASN A 7 -1.16 8.98 17.45
C ASN A 7 0.22 8.41 17.80
N THR A 8 0.24 7.24 18.42
CA THR A 8 1.48 6.52 18.76
C THR A 8 1.83 5.50 17.68
N PRO A 9 3.11 5.32 17.33
CA PRO A 9 3.51 4.27 16.39
C PRO A 9 3.06 2.88 16.85
N ARG A 10 2.60 2.08 15.90
CA ARG A 10 2.33 0.65 16.08
C ARG A 10 3.65 -0.11 16.15
N ASP A 11 3.72 -1.11 17.01
CA ASP A 11 4.93 -1.87 17.37
C ASP A 11 5.11 -3.18 16.58
N SER A 12 4.62 -3.22 15.35
CA SER A 12 4.72 -4.44 14.53
C SER A 12 6.18 -4.83 14.31
N ALA A 13 6.49 -6.13 14.37
CA ALA A 13 7.87 -6.62 14.36
C ALA A 13 8.68 -6.24 13.10
N TRP A 14 8.00 -5.94 11.99
CA TRP A 14 8.61 -5.50 10.74
C TRP A 14 8.99 -4.01 10.73
N GLY A 15 8.53 -3.26 11.73
CA GLY A 15 8.71 -1.82 11.84
C GLY A 15 10.18 -1.42 12.02
N SER A 16 10.52 -0.26 11.47
CA SER A 16 11.87 0.27 11.63
C SER A 16 12.11 0.78 13.05
N PRO A 17 13.27 0.46 13.66
CA PRO A 17 13.61 1.01 14.95
C PRO A 17 14.06 2.48 14.88
N THR A 18 14.24 3.06 13.68
CA THR A 18 14.86 4.39 13.52
C THR A 18 14.11 5.34 12.60
N LEU A 19 13.40 4.89 11.56
CA LEU A 19 12.91 5.77 10.49
C LEU A 19 11.89 6.82 10.99
N LEU A 20 10.89 6.41 11.79
CA LEU A 20 9.89 7.34 12.34
C LEU A 20 10.50 8.29 13.37
N ALA A 21 11.30 7.77 14.30
CA ALA A 21 12.03 8.59 15.26
C ALA A 21 12.90 9.65 14.57
N GLN A 22 13.63 9.28 13.52
CA GLN A 22 14.46 10.21 12.73
C GLN A 22 13.63 11.25 11.98
N LEU A 23 12.51 10.85 11.38
CA LEU A 23 11.57 11.77 10.73
C LEU A 23 11.10 12.84 11.73
N GLU A 24 10.69 12.41 12.93
CA GLU A 24 10.15 13.26 13.98
C GLU A 24 11.23 14.06 14.75
N GLY A 25 12.51 13.84 14.46
CA GLY A 25 13.63 14.45 15.19
C GLY A 25 13.76 13.97 16.63
N ARG A 26 13.24 12.77 16.94
CA ARG A 26 13.38 12.09 18.23
C ARG A 26 14.62 11.18 18.23
N GLU A 27 15.12 10.89 19.43
CA GLU A 27 16.06 9.79 19.63
C GLU A 27 15.34 8.44 19.46
N PRO A 28 15.86 7.51 18.63
CA PRO A 28 15.32 6.16 18.50
C PRO A 28 15.26 5.42 19.83
N THR A 29 14.11 4.80 20.12
CA THR A 29 13.93 3.99 21.34
C THR A 29 14.63 2.63 21.25
N GLY A 30 14.94 2.19 20.03
CA GLY A 30 15.44 0.84 19.71
C GLY A 30 14.33 -0.20 19.54
N ALA A 31 13.08 0.11 19.88
CA ALA A 31 11.92 -0.74 19.59
C ALA A 31 11.40 -0.49 18.16
N PRO A 32 10.78 -1.49 17.51
CA PRO A 32 10.14 -1.31 16.21
C PRO A 32 9.04 -0.23 16.24
N GLU A 33 9.10 0.73 15.32
CA GLU A 33 8.04 1.69 15.03
C GLU A 33 7.61 1.46 13.56
N ALA A 34 6.44 0.85 13.36
CA ALA A 34 6.00 0.34 12.06
C ALA A 34 5.14 1.35 11.29
N GLU A 35 4.07 1.84 11.92
CA GLU A 35 3.12 2.76 11.28
C GLU A 35 2.55 3.74 12.31
N VAL A 36 2.28 4.97 11.89
CA VAL A 36 1.48 5.95 12.65
C VAL A 36 0.21 6.24 11.86
N TRP A 37 -0.95 6.09 12.49
CA TRP A 37 -2.24 6.17 11.82
C TRP A 37 -2.94 7.49 12.10
N PHE A 38 -3.40 8.16 11.05
CA PHE A 38 -4.16 9.39 11.11
C PHE A 38 -5.53 9.16 10.48
N GLY A 39 -6.53 8.96 11.35
CA GLY A 39 -7.90 8.67 10.96
C GLY A 39 -8.74 8.15 12.12
N ASP A 40 -9.95 7.72 11.81
CA ASP A 40 -10.97 7.22 12.75
C ASP A 40 -11.01 5.68 12.81
N HIS A 41 -9.91 5.02 12.44
CA HIS A 41 -9.90 3.57 12.37
C HIS A 41 -10.02 2.94 13.79
N PRO A 42 -11.00 2.06 14.06
CA PRO A 42 -11.29 1.59 15.42
C PRO A 42 -10.14 0.86 16.13
N SER A 43 -9.19 0.29 15.38
CA SER A 43 -8.04 -0.44 15.95
C SER A 43 -6.88 0.47 16.39
N SER A 44 -6.87 1.74 15.98
CA SER A 44 -5.91 2.77 16.40
C SER A 44 -6.41 4.16 15.95
N PRO A 45 -7.49 4.66 16.54
CA PRO A 45 -8.01 5.97 16.18
C PRO A 45 -7.02 7.05 16.62
N ALA A 46 -6.83 8.08 15.80
CA ALA A 46 -6.02 9.24 16.19
C ALA A 46 -6.68 9.97 17.38
N LEU A 47 -5.90 10.72 18.15
CA LEU A 47 -6.40 11.57 19.23
C LEU A 47 -6.55 13.01 18.73
N VAL A 48 -7.61 13.68 19.18
CA VAL A 48 -7.83 15.11 18.90
C VAL A 48 -7.17 15.95 20.00
N GLU A 49 -6.25 16.82 19.61
CA GLU A 49 -5.45 17.66 20.52
C GLU A 49 -6.16 18.99 20.85
N ASP A 50 -7.45 18.92 21.22
CA ASP A 50 -8.26 20.06 21.68
C ASP A 50 -8.33 20.16 23.22
N GLY A 51 -7.55 19.31 23.91
CA GLY A 51 -7.56 19.16 25.37
C GLY A 51 -8.66 18.24 25.90
N SER A 52 -9.54 17.68 25.06
CA SER A 52 -10.56 16.71 25.46
C SER A 52 -10.01 15.30 25.65
N GLY A 53 -8.90 14.97 24.99
CA GLY A 53 -8.32 13.62 24.97
C GLY A 53 -9.20 12.58 24.26
N ARG A 54 -10.14 13.02 23.42
CA ARG A 54 -11.04 12.13 22.68
C ARG A 54 -10.33 11.51 21.49
N ALA A 55 -10.61 10.23 21.27
CA ALA A 55 -10.28 9.56 20.01
C ALA A 55 -11.14 10.11 18.88
N LEU A 56 -10.59 10.16 17.66
CA LEU A 56 -11.18 10.83 16.51
C LEU A 56 -12.49 10.16 16.08
N ASP A 57 -12.61 8.85 16.20
CA ASP A 57 -13.86 8.11 15.92
C ASP A 57 -14.99 8.56 16.85
N ALA A 58 -14.72 8.67 18.15
CA ALA A 58 -15.68 9.19 19.14
C ALA A 58 -15.94 10.69 18.95
N TRP A 59 -14.92 11.45 18.55
CA TRP A 59 -15.03 12.89 18.27
C TRP A 59 -15.95 13.16 17.08
N LEU A 60 -15.74 12.46 15.96
CA LEU A 60 -16.56 12.57 14.76
C LEU A 60 -18.01 12.14 15.03
N ALA A 61 -18.24 11.12 15.85
CA ALA A 61 -19.59 10.68 16.19
C ALA A 61 -20.48 11.79 16.78
N ASP A 62 -19.90 12.71 17.58
CA ASP A 62 -20.65 13.78 18.23
C ASP A 62 -20.55 15.13 17.50
N GLU A 63 -19.37 15.46 16.94
CA GLU A 63 -19.06 16.81 16.45
C GLU A 63 -19.15 16.94 14.92
N ALA A 64 -19.18 15.84 14.16
CA ALA A 64 -19.01 15.86 12.70
C ALA A 64 -19.96 16.83 11.99
N GLY A 65 -21.25 16.78 12.34
CA GLY A 65 -22.27 17.64 11.73
C GLY A 65 -22.07 19.12 12.02
N ALA A 66 -21.62 19.48 13.22
CA ALA A 66 -21.34 20.87 13.60
C ALA A 66 -20.02 21.36 13.00
N ALA A 67 -19.02 20.47 12.89
CA ALA A 67 -17.70 20.76 12.34
C ALA A 67 -17.65 20.71 10.81
N GLY A 68 -18.70 20.25 10.12
CA GLY A 68 -18.74 20.17 8.66
C GLY A 68 -17.81 19.10 8.09
N VAL A 69 -17.63 18.00 8.82
CA VAL A 69 -16.85 16.81 8.43
C VAL A 69 -17.77 15.57 8.44
N PRO A 70 -17.43 14.47 7.73
CA PRO A 70 -18.25 13.26 7.77
C PRO A 70 -18.09 12.53 9.12
N ALA A 71 -19.11 11.76 9.51
CA ALA A 71 -19.08 10.96 10.75
C ALA A 71 -18.06 9.80 10.71
N ARG A 72 -17.60 9.44 9.51
CA ARG A 72 -16.55 8.46 9.24
C ARG A 72 -15.69 8.96 8.09
N LEU A 73 -14.38 8.81 8.18
CA LEU A 73 -13.50 9.20 7.09
C LEU A 73 -13.53 8.12 5.98
N PRO A 74 -13.47 8.52 4.70
CA PRO A 74 -13.44 7.56 3.59
C PRO A 74 -12.07 6.88 3.43
N PHE A 75 -11.03 7.43 4.06
CA PHE A 75 -9.66 6.96 3.97
C PHE A 75 -8.97 6.88 5.33
N LEU A 76 -7.88 6.13 5.37
CA LEU A 76 -6.91 6.12 6.45
C LEU A 76 -5.56 6.59 5.90
N LEU A 77 -5.00 7.64 6.50
CA LEU A 77 -3.65 8.14 6.18
C LEU A 77 -2.64 7.58 7.19
N LYS A 78 -1.46 7.20 6.73
CA LYS A 78 -0.40 6.68 7.60
C LYS A 78 0.97 7.22 7.22
N LEU A 79 1.84 7.28 8.22
CA LEU A 79 3.28 7.11 8.00
C LEU A 79 3.59 5.62 8.13
N LEU A 80 4.30 5.05 7.15
CA LEU A 80 4.72 3.65 7.15
C LEU A 80 6.24 3.55 7.08
N ALA A 81 6.83 2.77 7.98
CA ALA A 81 8.27 2.63 8.14
C ALA A 81 8.68 1.15 8.21
N ALA A 82 8.93 0.55 7.06
CA ALA A 82 9.32 -0.84 6.93
C ALA A 82 10.84 -1.01 7.08
N ALA A 83 11.26 -1.87 8.02
CA ALA A 83 12.64 -2.38 8.10
C ALA A 83 12.80 -3.84 7.64
N SER A 84 11.70 -4.61 7.64
CA SER A 84 11.64 -5.93 7.03
C SER A 84 10.37 -6.08 6.19
N THR A 85 10.29 -7.22 5.51
CA THR A 85 9.21 -7.52 4.56
C THR A 85 7.85 -7.63 5.25
N LEU A 86 6.82 -7.01 4.67
CA LEU A 86 5.43 -7.27 5.02
C LEU A 86 4.91 -8.50 4.24
N SER A 87 3.83 -9.10 4.73
CA SER A 87 3.20 -10.22 4.01
C SER A 87 2.71 -9.79 2.62
N ILE A 88 2.77 -10.72 1.66
CA ILE A 88 2.12 -10.55 0.36
C ILE A 88 0.61 -10.51 0.57
N GLN A 89 -0.05 -9.54 -0.06
CA GLN A 89 -1.46 -9.24 0.13
C GLN A 89 -2.14 -8.97 -1.20
N ALA A 90 -3.43 -9.28 -1.28
CA ALA A 90 -4.36 -8.72 -2.24
C ALA A 90 -5.65 -8.30 -1.50
N HIS A 91 -6.36 -7.36 -2.10
CA HIS A 91 -7.61 -6.84 -1.56
C HIS A 91 -8.77 -7.13 -2.51
N PRO A 92 -9.95 -7.52 -2.00
CA PRO A 92 -11.11 -7.75 -2.85
C PRO A 92 -11.58 -6.45 -3.51
N SER A 93 -12.23 -6.57 -4.68
CA SER A 93 -13.05 -5.49 -5.23
C SER A 93 -14.24 -5.19 -4.32
N LYS A 94 -14.90 -4.04 -4.52
CA LYS A 94 -16.07 -3.65 -3.70
C LYS A 94 -17.17 -4.71 -3.73
N ALA A 95 -17.49 -5.23 -4.91
CA ALA A 95 -18.49 -6.28 -5.07
C ALA A 95 -18.10 -7.59 -4.35
N GLN A 96 -16.83 -8.00 -4.46
CA GLN A 96 -16.32 -9.18 -3.75
C GLN A 96 -16.33 -8.98 -2.23
N ALA A 97 -16.01 -7.77 -1.74
CA ALA A 97 -16.05 -7.42 -0.33
C ALA A 97 -17.47 -7.50 0.24
N GLU A 98 -18.45 -6.93 -0.46
CA GLU A 98 -19.87 -6.99 -0.08
C GLU A 98 -20.37 -8.44 0.01
N GLU A 99 -20.07 -9.25 -1.02
CA GLU A 99 -20.45 -10.66 -1.05
C GLU A 99 -19.75 -11.47 0.06
N GLY A 100 -18.43 -11.35 0.18
CA GLY A 100 -17.62 -12.06 1.15
C GLY A 100 -17.99 -11.72 2.59
N PHE A 101 -18.19 -10.44 2.89
CA PHE A 101 -18.64 -9.97 4.19
C PHE A 101 -20.02 -10.53 4.57
N ALA A 102 -20.97 -10.50 3.63
CA ALA A 102 -22.31 -11.06 3.84
C ALA A 102 -22.25 -12.59 4.05
N ARG A 103 -21.44 -13.30 3.25
CA ARG A 103 -21.25 -14.75 3.34
C ARG A 103 -20.69 -15.17 4.69
N GLU A 104 -19.60 -14.55 5.15
CA GLU A 104 -18.98 -14.88 6.44
C GLU A 104 -19.89 -14.51 7.63
N ASN A 105 -20.66 -13.41 7.52
CA ASN A 105 -21.65 -13.04 8.54
C ASN A 105 -22.80 -14.04 8.62
N ALA A 106 -23.34 -14.48 7.48
CA ALA A 106 -24.40 -15.48 7.44
C ALA A 106 -23.94 -16.84 7.99
N ALA A 107 -22.66 -17.19 7.79
CA ALA A 107 -22.03 -18.36 8.37
C ALA A 107 -21.67 -18.20 9.86
N GLY A 108 -21.86 -17.00 10.45
CA GLY A 108 -21.58 -16.73 11.86
C GLY A 108 -20.09 -16.72 12.21
N VAL A 109 -19.20 -16.48 11.24
CA VAL A 109 -17.75 -16.42 11.47
C VAL A 109 -17.44 -15.22 12.37
N PRO A 110 -16.89 -15.41 13.58
CA PRO A 110 -16.58 -14.29 14.49
C PRO A 110 -15.61 -13.29 13.86
N ARG A 111 -15.78 -11.99 14.10
CA ARG A 111 -14.92 -10.94 13.54
C ARG A 111 -13.44 -11.09 13.91
N ALA A 112 -13.15 -11.68 15.08
CA ALA A 112 -11.79 -11.92 15.57
C ALA A 112 -11.25 -13.33 15.21
N ALA A 113 -11.98 -14.12 14.42
CA ALA A 113 -11.52 -15.45 14.02
C ALA A 113 -10.32 -15.33 13.08
N SER A 114 -9.33 -16.23 13.22
CA SER A 114 -8.13 -16.23 12.39
C SER A 114 -8.39 -16.55 10.91
N GLY A 115 -9.54 -17.17 10.60
CA GLY A 115 -10.00 -17.46 9.23
C GLY A 115 -11.09 -16.50 8.73
N ARG A 116 -11.25 -15.33 9.36
CA ARG A 116 -12.12 -14.26 8.85
C ARG A 116 -11.32 -13.45 7.82
N ASN A 117 -11.76 -13.46 6.57
CA ASN A 117 -11.10 -12.72 5.48
C ASN A 117 -11.74 -11.33 5.28
N TYR A 118 -13.05 -11.22 5.53
CA TYR A 118 -13.84 -10.02 5.27
C TYR A 118 -14.29 -9.36 6.57
N HIS A 119 -13.66 -8.26 6.96
CA HIS A 119 -13.95 -7.51 8.18
C HIS A 119 -14.97 -6.38 7.99
N ASP A 120 -15.22 -5.99 6.74
CA ASP A 120 -16.19 -4.99 6.30
C ASP A 120 -16.61 -5.27 4.85
N ASP A 121 -17.62 -4.54 4.36
CA ASP A 121 -18.14 -4.63 2.99
C ASP A 121 -17.43 -3.67 2.02
N ASN A 122 -16.25 -3.17 2.36
CA ASN A 122 -15.55 -2.18 1.55
C ASN A 122 -14.34 -2.75 0.81
N HIS A 123 -14.00 -2.14 -0.33
CA HIS A 123 -12.73 -2.41 -0.99
C HIS A 123 -11.58 -1.71 -0.26
N LYS A 124 -10.36 -2.07 -0.64
CA LYS A 124 -9.15 -1.50 -0.04
C LYS A 124 -8.10 -1.15 -1.10
N PRO A 125 -8.39 -0.22 -2.03
CA PRO A 125 -7.33 0.39 -2.83
C PRO A 125 -6.35 1.13 -1.92
N GLU A 126 -5.06 1.06 -2.25
CA GLU A 126 -3.99 1.67 -1.45
C GLU A 126 -3.02 2.43 -2.36
N MET A 127 -2.36 3.45 -1.81
CA MET A 127 -1.31 4.20 -2.47
C MET A 127 -0.21 4.54 -1.47
N ILE A 128 1.04 4.34 -1.85
CA ILE A 128 2.22 4.76 -1.08
C ILE A 128 3.02 5.78 -1.88
N VAL A 129 3.41 6.88 -1.23
CA VAL A 129 4.38 7.85 -1.74
C VAL A 129 5.67 7.72 -0.92
N ALA A 130 6.79 7.50 -1.58
CA ALA A 130 8.06 7.31 -0.87
C ALA A 130 8.57 8.62 -0.25
N LEU A 131 8.98 8.55 1.02
CA LEU A 131 9.69 9.63 1.73
C LEU A 131 11.19 9.38 1.78
N SER A 132 11.63 8.13 1.90
CA SER A 132 13.05 7.77 1.83
C SER A 132 13.57 7.81 0.39
N GLU A 133 14.89 7.92 0.24
CA GLU A 133 15.58 7.87 -1.07
C GLU A 133 15.32 6.57 -1.83
N ARG A 134 15.08 5.49 -1.09
CA ARG A 134 14.73 4.17 -1.60
C ARG A 134 13.54 3.63 -0.80
N PHE A 135 12.48 3.24 -1.49
CA PHE A 135 11.39 2.45 -0.94
C PHE A 135 11.15 1.25 -1.86
N GLU A 136 11.33 0.04 -1.35
CA GLU A 136 11.21 -1.20 -2.10
C GLU A 136 9.82 -1.82 -1.93
N VAL A 137 9.18 -2.18 -3.04
CA VAL A 137 7.84 -2.77 -3.07
C VAL A 137 7.78 -3.89 -4.10
N LEU A 138 7.14 -5.00 -3.74
CA LEU A 138 6.63 -5.97 -4.71
C LEU A 138 5.21 -5.54 -5.10
N SER A 139 4.90 -5.47 -6.39
CA SER A 139 3.54 -5.14 -6.84
C SER A 139 3.23 -5.70 -8.21
N GLY A 140 2.05 -6.31 -8.36
CA GLY A 140 1.62 -6.95 -9.59
C GLY A 140 2.48 -8.13 -10.01
N LEU A 141 2.00 -8.86 -11.01
CA LEU A 141 2.69 -10.01 -11.54
C LEU A 141 3.58 -9.60 -12.71
N ARG A 142 4.82 -10.10 -12.69
CA ARG A 142 5.80 -9.86 -13.73
C ARG A 142 5.40 -10.59 -15.01
N ASP A 143 5.84 -10.04 -16.13
CA ASP A 143 5.79 -10.72 -17.42
C ASP A 143 6.25 -12.19 -17.32
N LEU A 144 5.47 -13.10 -17.93
CA LEU A 144 5.71 -14.54 -17.83
C LEU A 144 6.99 -14.95 -18.54
N GLU A 145 7.31 -14.34 -19.68
CA GLU A 145 8.55 -14.64 -20.42
C GLU A 145 9.76 -14.24 -19.58
N ALA A 146 9.76 -13.03 -19.01
CA ALA A 146 10.81 -12.57 -18.10
C ALA A 146 10.94 -13.47 -16.85
N THR A 147 9.83 -14.02 -16.37
CA THR A 147 9.82 -14.96 -15.23
C THR A 147 10.41 -16.31 -15.60
N ARG A 148 10.07 -16.83 -16.78
CA ARG A 148 10.62 -18.08 -17.31
C ARG A 148 12.11 -17.97 -17.60
N ASP A 149 12.58 -16.81 -18.07
CA ASP A 149 14.00 -16.52 -18.24
C ASP A 149 14.78 -16.60 -16.92
N LEU A 150 14.24 -16.00 -15.85
CA LEU A 150 14.84 -16.10 -14.51
C LEU A 150 14.93 -17.56 -14.07
N LEU A 151 13.84 -18.33 -14.20
CA LEU A 151 13.81 -19.73 -13.82
C LEU A 151 14.73 -20.60 -14.70
N ALA A 152 14.86 -20.28 -15.98
CA ALA A 152 15.81 -20.96 -16.86
C ALA A 152 17.27 -20.75 -16.40
N GLU A 153 17.64 -19.52 -16.06
CA GLU A 153 18.99 -19.24 -15.54
C GLU A 153 19.26 -19.96 -14.20
N LEU A 154 18.24 -20.08 -13.34
CA LEU A 154 18.35 -20.86 -12.10
C LEU A 154 18.55 -22.36 -12.39
N GLY A 155 17.75 -22.94 -13.28
CA GLY A 155 17.77 -24.37 -13.59
C GLY A 155 19.00 -24.83 -14.37
N GLU A 156 19.62 -23.97 -15.18
CA GLU A 156 20.86 -24.29 -15.91
C GLU A 156 22.09 -24.41 -15.01
N ARG A 157 22.01 -23.90 -13.78
CA ARG A 157 23.18 -23.67 -12.91
C ARG A 157 23.14 -24.48 -11.62
N THR A 158 22.17 -25.38 -11.45
CA THR A 158 22.07 -26.26 -10.27
C THR A 158 21.70 -27.69 -10.63
N ASP A 159 22.20 -28.64 -9.83
CA ASP A 159 21.79 -30.06 -9.90
C ASP A 159 20.38 -30.30 -9.29
N THR A 160 19.79 -29.26 -8.66
CA THR A 160 18.40 -29.22 -8.12
C THR A 160 17.36 -28.80 -9.17
N GLY A 161 17.67 -28.97 -10.46
CA GLY A 161 16.93 -28.39 -11.56
C GLY A 161 15.52 -28.95 -11.81
N GLN A 162 15.10 -30.03 -11.12
CA GLN A 162 13.80 -30.65 -11.40
C GLN A 162 12.62 -29.77 -10.97
N GLY A 163 12.57 -29.29 -9.73
CA GLY A 163 11.48 -28.42 -9.30
C GLY A 163 11.46 -27.07 -10.03
N VAL A 164 12.64 -26.50 -10.31
CA VAL A 164 12.77 -25.28 -11.11
C VAL A 164 12.23 -25.47 -12.53
N ALA A 165 12.56 -26.60 -13.18
CA ALA A 165 12.05 -26.92 -14.50
C ALA A 165 10.53 -27.16 -14.49
N GLU A 166 10.00 -27.84 -13.47
CA GLU A 166 8.57 -28.10 -13.35
C GLU A 166 7.76 -26.80 -13.20
N LEU A 167 8.21 -25.87 -12.35
CA LEU A 167 7.58 -24.55 -12.24
C LEU A 167 7.64 -23.80 -13.58
N ARG A 168 8.80 -23.79 -14.24
CA ARG A 168 8.98 -23.12 -15.54
C ARG A 168 8.06 -23.71 -16.60
N ASP A 169 7.94 -25.03 -16.66
CA ASP A 169 7.11 -25.73 -17.64
C ASP A 169 5.62 -25.49 -17.40
N ARG A 170 5.20 -25.45 -16.12
CA ARG A 170 3.83 -25.09 -15.73
C ARG A 170 3.48 -23.67 -16.19
N LEU A 171 4.37 -22.70 -15.95
CA LEU A 171 4.21 -21.32 -16.42
C LEU A 171 4.20 -21.23 -17.95
N GLY A 172 5.03 -22.01 -18.64
CA GLY A 172 5.04 -22.08 -20.10
C GLY A 172 3.75 -22.65 -20.69
N GLY A 173 3.12 -23.61 -20.01
CA GLY A 173 1.81 -24.14 -20.39
C GLY A 173 0.66 -23.14 -20.23
N ALA A 174 0.76 -22.23 -19.25
CA ALA A 174 -0.18 -21.11 -19.08
C ALA A 174 0.00 -20.07 -20.20
N ASP A 175 1.24 -19.62 -20.39
CA ASP A 175 1.61 -18.60 -21.37
C ASP A 175 1.23 -18.99 -22.81
N ALA A 176 1.43 -20.25 -23.20
CA ALA A 176 1.10 -20.74 -24.54
C ALA A 176 -0.40 -20.63 -24.90
N ARG A 177 -1.30 -20.46 -23.91
CA ARG A 177 -2.74 -20.27 -24.15
C ARG A 177 -3.08 -18.80 -24.42
N GLY A 178 -2.27 -17.87 -23.90
CA GLY A 178 -2.41 -16.42 -24.10
C GLY A 178 -3.63 -15.80 -23.41
N GLY A 179 -3.63 -14.47 -23.29
CA GLY A 179 -4.78 -13.70 -22.80
C GLY A 179 -5.31 -14.15 -21.44
N ALA A 180 -6.63 -14.29 -21.32
CA ALA A 180 -7.30 -14.69 -20.08
C ALA A 180 -6.87 -16.09 -19.58
N ASP A 181 -6.61 -17.02 -20.50
CA ASP A 181 -6.19 -18.38 -20.16
C ASP A 181 -4.79 -18.40 -19.52
N ALA A 182 -3.91 -17.48 -19.93
CA ALA A 182 -2.59 -17.31 -19.31
C ALA A 182 -2.70 -16.76 -17.88
N ALA A 183 -3.59 -15.78 -17.66
CA ALA A 183 -3.86 -15.24 -16.33
C ALA A 183 -4.45 -16.32 -15.40
N GLU A 184 -5.43 -17.11 -15.87
CA GLU A 184 -5.99 -18.23 -15.12
C GLU A 184 -4.93 -19.29 -14.78
N GLY A 185 -4.06 -19.62 -15.75
CA GLY A 185 -2.95 -20.55 -15.53
C GLY A 185 -1.92 -20.05 -14.51
N LEU A 186 -1.63 -18.75 -14.49
CA LEU A 186 -0.76 -18.13 -13.50
C LEU A 186 -1.40 -18.11 -12.10
N ALA A 187 -2.67 -17.71 -12.00
CA ALA A 187 -3.44 -17.78 -10.76
C ALA A 187 -3.46 -19.21 -10.19
N SER A 188 -3.75 -20.20 -11.04
CA SER A 188 -3.71 -21.62 -10.67
C SER A 188 -2.31 -22.08 -10.23
N THR A 189 -1.25 -21.53 -10.82
CA THR A 189 0.12 -21.84 -10.42
C THR A 189 0.47 -21.25 -9.06
N ILE A 190 0.06 -20.01 -8.79
CA ILE A 190 0.20 -19.38 -7.46
C ILE A 190 -0.59 -20.18 -6.41
N GLY A 191 -1.83 -20.57 -6.72
CA GLY A 191 -2.65 -21.39 -5.81
C GLY A 191 -2.00 -22.73 -5.49
N TRP A 192 -1.41 -23.40 -6.49
CA TRP A 192 -0.67 -24.65 -6.28
C TRP A 192 0.62 -24.46 -5.46
N LEU A 193 1.35 -23.36 -5.66
CA LEU A 193 2.51 -23.03 -4.82
C LEU A 193 2.11 -22.85 -3.35
N LEU A 194 0.97 -22.19 -3.11
CA LEU A 194 0.45 -21.89 -1.77
C LEU A 194 -0.32 -23.05 -1.12
N SER A 195 -0.67 -24.12 -1.86
CA SER A 195 -1.47 -25.23 -1.32
C SER A 195 -0.71 -26.15 -0.37
N GLY A 196 0.63 -26.09 -0.39
CA GLY A 196 1.52 -27.03 0.31
C GLY A 196 1.83 -28.30 -0.49
N ASP A 197 1.11 -28.59 -1.58
CA ASP A 197 1.40 -29.76 -2.43
C ASP A 197 2.70 -29.58 -3.24
N ALA A 198 3.08 -28.34 -3.50
CA ALA A 198 4.26 -27.96 -4.26
C ALA A 198 5.52 -27.74 -3.38
N GLN A 199 5.53 -28.15 -2.11
CA GLN A 199 6.62 -27.78 -1.18
C GLN A 199 8.01 -28.17 -1.69
N HIS A 200 8.16 -29.35 -2.27
CA HIS A 200 9.45 -29.79 -2.85
C HIS A 200 9.95 -28.86 -3.97
N ILE A 201 9.04 -28.27 -4.74
CA ILE A 201 9.35 -27.32 -5.82
C ILE A 201 9.68 -25.96 -5.24
N VAL A 202 8.96 -25.53 -4.21
CA VAL A 202 9.27 -24.32 -3.44
C VAL A 202 10.69 -24.40 -2.88
N ASP A 203 11.04 -25.51 -2.24
CA ASP A 203 12.35 -25.73 -1.65
C ASP A 203 13.46 -25.74 -2.72
N ASP A 204 13.24 -26.41 -3.86
CA ASP A 204 14.19 -26.46 -4.98
C ASP A 204 14.44 -25.06 -5.57
N VAL A 205 13.39 -24.26 -5.77
CA VAL A 205 13.50 -22.89 -6.32
C VAL A 205 14.22 -21.97 -5.33
N ILE A 206 13.88 -22.04 -4.03
CA ILE A 206 14.55 -21.26 -2.99
C ILE A 206 16.04 -21.64 -2.92
N ALA A 207 16.36 -22.93 -2.96
CA ALA A 207 17.74 -23.41 -2.95
C ALA A 207 18.52 -22.91 -4.18
N ALA A 208 17.91 -22.98 -5.37
CA ALA A 208 18.54 -22.51 -6.60
C ALA A 208 18.77 -20.99 -6.58
N ALA A 209 17.75 -20.21 -6.22
CA ALA A 209 17.86 -18.76 -6.08
C ALA A 209 18.91 -18.35 -5.04
N SER A 210 19.11 -19.16 -4.01
CA SER A 210 20.13 -18.96 -2.97
C SER A 210 21.54 -19.35 -3.39
N ALA A 211 21.71 -20.24 -4.37
CA ALA A 211 23.02 -20.71 -4.83
C ALA A 211 23.55 -19.94 -6.06
N VAL A 212 22.66 -19.44 -6.92
CA VAL A 212 23.03 -18.80 -8.20
C VAL A 212 23.33 -17.32 -8.02
N SER A 213 24.28 -16.79 -8.80
CA SER A 213 24.58 -15.36 -8.92
C SER A 213 24.32 -14.88 -10.35
N SER A 214 23.49 -13.85 -10.54
CA SER A 214 23.15 -13.31 -11.86
C SER A 214 23.46 -11.82 -11.89
N GLU A 215 24.01 -11.31 -13.00
CA GLU A 215 24.07 -9.87 -13.24
C GLU A 215 22.71 -9.32 -13.68
N ARG A 216 21.95 -10.10 -14.46
CA ARG A 216 20.63 -9.71 -14.99
C ARG A 216 19.57 -9.65 -13.88
N PHE A 217 19.55 -10.64 -12.99
CA PHE A 217 18.54 -10.79 -11.93
C PHE A 217 19.12 -10.54 -10.53
N ALA A 218 20.14 -9.69 -10.42
CA ALA A 218 20.85 -9.48 -9.17
C ALA A 218 19.92 -9.02 -8.02
N ALA A 219 18.97 -8.13 -8.33
CA ALA A 219 18.06 -7.55 -7.34
C ALA A 219 17.03 -8.57 -6.84
N GLU A 220 16.43 -9.34 -7.75
CA GLU A 220 15.44 -10.37 -7.45
C GLU A 220 16.06 -11.51 -6.64
N LEU A 221 17.27 -11.95 -6.99
CA LEU A 221 17.97 -13.00 -6.24
C LEU A 221 18.51 -12.50 -4.90
N ALA A 222 18.85 -11.21 -4.78
CA ALA A 222 19.19 -10.61 -3.50
C ALA A 222 17.95 -10.53 -2.59
N LEU A 223 16.80 -10.12 -3.12
CA LEU A 223 15.54 -10.13 -2.38
C LEU A 223 15.16 -11.55 -1.96
N SER A 224 15.13 -12.50 -2.89
CA SER A 224 14.78 -13.90 -2.61
C SER A 224 15.62 -14.49 -1.47
N ARG A 225 16.93 -14.22 -1.43
CA ARG A 225 17.80 -14.63 -0.31
C ARG A 225 17.44 -14.00 1.03
N ARG A 226 17.06 -12.71 1.05
CA ARG A 226 16.56 -12.08 2.28
C ARG A 226 15.25 -12.71 2.73
N LEU A 227 14.31 -12.87 1.80
CA LEU A 227 13.00 -13.48 2.10
C LEU A 227 13.15 -14.91 2.59
N ALA A 228 14.03 -15.72 2.00
CA ALA A 228 14.29 -17.08 2.44
C ALA A 228 14.93 -17.15 3.84
N ALA A 229 15.67 -16.12 4.26
CA ALA A 229 16.22 -16.03 5.61
C ALA A 229 15.14 -15.60 6.63
N GLU A 230 14.25 -14.68 6.25
CA GLU A 230 13.14 -14.21 7.09
C GLU A 230 12.00 -15.23 7.20
N TYR A 231 11.71 -15.95 6.10
CA TYR A 231 10.61 -16.91 5.94
C TYR A 231 11.11 -18.23 5.32
N PRO A 232 11.87 -19.06 6.07
CA PRO A 232 12.44 -20.29 5.54
C PRO A 232 11.38 -21.27 5.04
N GLY A 233 11.46 -21.65 3.76
CA GLY A 233 10.53 -22.61 3.13
C GLY A 233 9.15 -22.04 2.78
N ASP A 234 8.89 -20.75 3.00
CA ASP A 234 7.61 -20.12 2.69
C ASP A 234 7.42 -19.99 1.17
N ALA A 235 6.29 -20.47 0.65
CA ALA A 235 5.96 -20.40 -0.77
C ALA A 235 5.89 -18.95 -1.30
N GLY A 236 5.63 -17.97 -0.42
CA GLY A 236 5.69 -16.54 -0.72
C GLY A 236 7.05 -16.07 -1.23
N VAL A 237 8.15 -16.76 -0.89
CA VAL A 237 9.48 -16.47 -1.47
C VAL A 237 9.50 -16.74 -2.97
N VAL A 238 8.80 -17.79 -3.42
CA VAL A 238 8.67 -18.12 -4.85
C VAL A 238 7.62 -17.23 -5.50
N VAL A 239 6.49 -16.95 -4.84
CA VAL A 239 5.50 -15.98 -5.34
C VAL A 239 6.15 -14.61 -5.58
N ALA A 240 7.04 -14.14 -4.69
CA ALA A 240 7.79 -12.90 -4.88
C ALA A 240 8.64 -12.88 -6.16
N LEU A 241 9.17 -14.03 -6.63
CA LEU A 241 9.90 -14.13 -7.90
C LEU A 241 8.97 -14.04 -9.13
N LEU A 242 7.66 -14.23 -8.94
CA LEU A 242 6.62 -14.02 -9.96
C LEU A 242 6.11 -12.58 -9.99
N MET A 243 6.50 -11.74 -9.02
CA MET A 243 6.04 -10.35 -8.89
C MET A 243 7.06 -9.36 -9.43
N ASN A 244 6.63 -8.13 -9.72
CA ASN A 244 7.55 -7.05 -10.06
C ASN A 244 8.20 -6.49 -8.79
N LEU A 245 9.53 -6.45 -8.74
CA LEU A 245 10.28 -5.71 -7.73
C LEU A 245 10.49 -4.27 -8.21
N VAL A 246 9.88 -3.31 -7.51
CA VAL A 246 9.93 -1.89 -7.82
C VAL A 246 10.68 -1.14 -6.72
N THR A 247 11.50 -0.18 -7.11
CA THR A 247 12.15 0.76 -6.20
C THR A 247 11.63 2.16 -6.48
N LEU A 248 10.92 2.75 -5.53
CA LEU A 248 10.48 4.13 -5.56
C LEU A 248 11.57 5.03 -4.99
N ARG A 249 11.79 6.17 -5.62
CA ARG A 249 12.54 7.31 -5.10
C ARG A 249 11.61 8.24 -4.36
N ARG A 250 12.17 9.12 -3.53
CA ARG A 250 11.40 10.14 -2.80
C ARG A 250 10.45 10.91 -3.74
N GLY A 251 9.17 10.95 -3.38
CA GLY A 251 8.11 11.58 -4.17
C GLY A 251 7.53 10.71 -5.30
N GLU A 252 8.14 9.57 -5.64
CA GLU A 252 7.49 8.60 -6.52
C GLU A 252 6.42 7.82 -5.75
N ALA A 253 5.36 7.46 -6.47
CA ALA A 253 4.19 6.80 -5.90
C ALA A 253 3.80 5.56 -6.70
N ILE A 254 3.21 4.60 -6.00
CA ILE A 254 2.52 3.46 -6.61
C ILE A 254 1.11 3.37 -6.04
N PHE A 255 0.16 3.11 -6.93
CA PHE A 255 -1.23 2.81 -6.58
C PHE A 255 -1.47 1.32 -6.78
N VAL A 256 -2.12 0.69 -5.81
CA VAL A 256 -2.44 -0.73 -5.79
C VAL A 256 -3.97 -0.87 -5.84
N PRO A 257 -4.54 -1.27 -6.99
CA PRO A 257 -5.97 -1.53 -7.10
C PRO A 257 -6.34 -2.89 -6.47
N ALA A 258 -7.65 -3.14 -6.41
CA ALA A 258 -8.18 -4.43 -5.99
C ALA A 258 -7.61 -5.59 -6.83
N GLY A 259 -7.41 -6.74 -6.19
CA GLY A 259 -6.92 -7.98 -6.77
C GLY A 259 -5.41 -8.04 -7.01
N VAL A 260 -4.70 -6.91 -6.97
CA VAL A 260 -3.26 -6.88 -7.26
C VAL A 260 -2.45 -7.35 -6.04
N LEU A 261 -1.61 -8.37 -6.23
CA LEU A 261 -0.65 -8.79 -5.21
C LEU A 261 0.38 -7.69 -4.96
N HIS A 262 0.67 -7.41 -3.70
CA HIS A 262 1.69 -6.46 -3.31
C HIS A 262 2.28 -6.78 -1.93
N ALA A 263 3.49 -6.28 -1.67
CA ALA A 263 4.15 -6.32 -0.37
C ALA A 263 5.22 -5.24 -0.27
N TYR A 264 5.16 -4.39 0.75
CA TYR A 264 6.26 -3.47 1.05
C TYR A 264 7.44 -4.22 1.66
N GLN A 265 8.63 -3.90 1.18
CA GLN A 265 9.86 -4.61 1.54
C GLN A 265 10.73 -3.81 2.50
N SER A 266 10.92 -2.52 2.22
CA SER A 266 11.69 -1.61 3.07
C SER A 266 11.49 -0.15 2.67
N GLY A 267 11.62 0.77 3.63
CA GLY A 267 11.60 2.21 3.39
C GLY A 267 10.60 2.97 4.27
N LEU A 268 10.60 4.30 4.12
CA LEU A 268 9.67 5.21 4.77
C LEU A 268 8.76 5.83 3.70
N GLY A 269 7.45 5.84 3.93
CA GLY A 269 6.48 6.43 3.01
C GLY A 269 5.24 6.99 3.69
N VAL A 270 4.48 7.79 2.95
CA VAL A 270 3.11 8.19 3.29
C VAL A 270 2.17 7.24 2.58
N GLU A 271 1.42 6.45 3.34
CA GLU A 271 0.40 5.54 2.81
C GLU A 271 -0.98 6.17 2.97
N ILE A 272 -1.82 6.02 1.96
CA ILE A 272 -3.25 6.30 2.04
C ILE A 272 -4.03 5.15 1.44
N MET A 273 -5.11 4.76 2.10
CA MET A 273 -5.94 3.62 1.71
C MET A 273 -7.41 3.93 2.00
N ALA A 274 -8.32 3.29 1.26
CA ALA A 274 -9.73 3.30 1.63
C ALA A 274 -9.92 2.69 3.02
N ALA A 275 -10.95 3.13 3.75
CA ALA A 275 -11.24 2.62 5.09
C ALA A 275 -11.78 1.17 5.04
N SER A 276 -10.88 0.19 5.03
CA SER A 276 -11.17 -1.25 5.05
C SER A 276 -10.06 -2.07 5.70
N ASP A 277 -10.44 -3.19 6.30
CA ASP A 277 -9.55 -4.19 6.89
C ASP A 277 -9.47 -5.51 6.07
N ASN A 278 -10.09 -5.56 4.88
CA ASN A 278 -10.12 -6.77 4.06
C ASN A 278 -8.74 -7.09 3.46
N VAL A 279 -8.16 -8.24 3.85
CA VAL A 279 -6.81 -8.66 3.44
C VAL A 279 -6.75 -10.16 3.18
N LEU A 280 -6.45 -10.55 1.95
CA LEU A 280 -6.14 -11.92 1.57
C LEU A 280 -4.62 -12.05 1.44
N ARG A 281 -4.03 -13.04 2.11
CA ARG A 281 -2.57 -13.21 2.17
C ARG A 281 -2.08 -14.14 1.08
N GLY A 282 -0.98 -13.78 0.42
CA GLY A 282 -0.33 -14.56 -0.65
C GLY A 282 1.06 -15.12 -0.30
N GLY A 283 1.38 -15.23 0.99
CA GLY A 283 2.68 -15.72 1.49
C GLY A 283 3.45 -14.70 2.34
N LEU A 284 4.67 -15.06 2.72
CA LEU A 284 5.54 -14.28 3.62
C LEU A 284 4.83 -13.98 4.95
N THR A 285 4.19 -15.00 5.52
CA THR A 285 3.34 -14.83 6.70
C THR A 285 3.24 -16.13 7.51
N PRO A 286 3.30 -16.05 8.85
CA PRO A 286 3.02 -17.22 9.70
C PRO A 286 1.51 -17.46 9.88
N LYS A 287 0.65 -16.57 9.36
CA LYS A 287 -0.81 -16.66 9.50
C LYS A 287 -1.38 -17.62 8.46
N ASN A 288 -2.57 -18.14 8.74
CA ASN A 288 -3.30 -18.96 7.77
C ASN A 288 -3.54 -18.19 6.46
N ILE A 289 -3.39 -18.89 5.35
CA ILE A 289 -3.69 -18.40 4.00
C ILE A 289 -4.93 -19.14 3.50
N ASP A 290 -5.97 -18.39 3.17
CA ASP A 290 -7.12 -18.92 2.44
C ASP A 290 -6.80 -18.87 0.94
N VAL A 291 -6.20 -19.96 0.43
CA VAL A 291 -5.70 -20.03 -0.94
C VAL A 291 -6.84 -19.93 -1.95
N GLU A 292 -7.96 -20.61 -1.69
CA GLU A 292 -9.11 -20.61 -2.60
C GLU A 292 -9.70 -19.20 -2.71
N GLU A 293 -9.92 -18.51 -1.59
CA GLU A 293 -10.43 -17.15 -1.59
C GLU A 293 -9.45 -16.16 -2.23
N LEU A 294 -8.14 -16.30 -1.97
CA LEU A 294 -7.10 -15.47 -2.60
C LEU A 294 -7.18 -15.57 -4.13
N ILE A 295 -7.23 -16.78 -4.68
CA ILE A 295 -7.30 -16.98 -6.13
C ILE A 295 -8.60 -16.42 -6.70
N GLY A 296 -9.70 -16.46 -5.95
CA GLY A 296 -10.97 -15.85 -6.34
C GLY A 296 -10.94 -14.33 -6.45
N VAL A 297 -10.02 -13.64 -5.75
CA VAL A 297 -9.89 -12.18 -5.79
C VAL A 297 -8.72 -11.68 -6.64
N LEU A 298 -7.77 -12.56 -6.98
CA LEU A 298 -6.53 -12.21 -7.65
C LEU A 298 -6.74 -11.70 -9.08
N ASP A 299 -6.21 -10.51 -9.37
CA ASP A 299 -5.93 -10.08 -10.74
C ASP A 299 -4.59 -10.67 -11.18
N ALA A 300 -4.65 -11.72 -11.99
CA ALA A 300 -3.47 -12.41 -12.51
C ALA A 300 -2.95 -11.84 -13.84
N THR A 301 -3.38 -10.64 -14.21
CA THR A 301 -2.83 -9.93 -15.37
C THR A 301 -1.36 -9.61 -15.12
N THR A 302 -0.52 -9.91 -16.12
CA THR A 302 0.92 -9.66 -16.05
C THR A 302 1.29 -8.39 -16.80
N GLY A 303 2.35 -7.73 -16.34
CA GLY A 303 2.86 -6.56 -17.03
C GLY A 303 3.75 -5.69 -16.16
N PRO A 304 4.28 -4.61 -16.74
CA PRO A 304 5.04 -3.63 -15.98
C PRO A 304 4.16 -2.88 -15.00
N VAL A 305 4.73 -2.53 -13.85
CA VAL A 305 4.09 -1.62 -12.90
C VAL A 305 4.24 -0.19 -13.39
N SER A 306 3.10 0.50 -13.54
CA SER A 306 3.11 1.93 -13.84
C SER A 306 3.13 2.73 -12.53
N LEU A 307 4.15 3.56 -12.35
CA LEU A 307 4.20 4.50 -11.23
C LEU A 307 3.13 5.59 -11.43
N LEU A 308 2.45 5.96 -10.34
CA LEU A 308 1.50 7.07 -10.36
C LEU A 308 2.29 8.38 -10.41
N GLN A 309 2.25 9.05 -11.56
CA GLN A 309 2.88 10.35 -11.74
C GLN A 309 1.98 11.43 -11.14
N PRO A 310 2.49 12.28 -10.23
CA PRO A 310 1.71 13.39 -9.72
C PRO A 310 1.52 14.48 -10.79
N GLU A 311 0.36 15.11 -10.76
CA GLU A 311 0.09 16.34 -11.49
C GLU A 311 0.71 17.54 -10.74
N THR A 312 1.51 18.36 -11.41
CA THR A 312 1.95 19.64 -10.84
C THR A 312 0.83 20.67 -10.99
N VAL A 313 0.13 20.97 -9.90
CA VAL A 313 -1.00 21.91 -9.91
C VAL A 313 -0.56 23.36 -9.73
N ALA A 314 0.56 23.58 -9.03
CA ALA A 314 1.21 24.87 -8.83
C ALA A 314 2.69 24.65 -8.48
N PRO A 315 3.55 25.69 -8.48
CA PRO A 315 4.92 25.56 -7.99
C PRO A 315 4.96 24.99 -6.57
N GLY A 316 5.65 23.87 -6.38
CA GLY A 316 5.74 23.19 -5.09
C GLY A 316 4.48 22.40 -4.68
N VAL A 317 3.48 22.25 -5.57
CA VAL A 317 2.25 21.51 -5.25
C VAL A 317 2.03 20.39 -6.26
N PHE A 318 1.97 19.16 -5.75
CA PHE A 318 1.94 17.93 -6.55
C PHE A 318 0.75 17.07 -6.11
N ARG A 319 -0.19 16.80 -7.01
CA ARG A 319 -1.40 16.03 -6.73
C ARG A 319 -1.28 14.60 -7.26
N TYR A 320 -1.43 13.63 -6.36
CA TYR A 320 -1.55 12.20 -6.66
C TYR A 320 -3.03 11.83 -6.62
N ALA A 321 -3.60 11.52 -7.77
CA ALA A 321 -5.03 11.23 -7.93
C ALA A 321 -5.22 9.86 -8.59
N PRO A 322 -5.23 8.76 -7.80
CA PRO A 322 -5.62 7.47 -8.33
C PRO A 322 -7.10 7.46 -8.76
N PRO A 323 -7.52 6.49 -9.60
CA PRO A 323 -8.88 6.43 -10.14
C PRO A 323 -9.88 5.84 -9.11
N VAL A 324 -9.96 6.44 -7.92
CA VAL A 324 -10.87 6.05 -6.83
C VAL A 324 -11.47 7.29 -6.18
N ASP A 325 -12.70 7.17 -5.71
CA ASP A 325 -13.42 8.25 -5.04
C ASP A 325 -13.02 8.36 -3.55
N ASP A 326 -12.39 7.32 -3.01
CA ASP A 326 -12.07 7.21 -1.59
C ASP A 326 -11.04 8.27 -1.16
N PHE A 327 -10.03 8.54 -1.99
CA PHE A 327 -8.95 9.46 -1.64
C PHE A 327 -8.16 10.05 -2.81
N ALA A 328 -7.56 11.21 -2.55
CA ALA A 328 -6.44 11.80 -3.27
C ALA A 328 -5.42 12.35 -2.26
N LEU A 329 -4.20 12.61 -2.73
CA LEU A 329 -3.12 13.15 -1.90
C LEU A 329 -2.45 14.34 -2.59
N VAL A 330 -2.30 15.46 -1.89
CA VAL A 330 -1.58 16.64 -2.39
C VAL A 330 -0.32 16.84 -1.56
N ARG A 331 0.84 16.74 -2.19
CA ARG A 331 2.13 17.07 -1.56
C ARG A 331 2.46 18.53 -1.81
N VAL A 332 2.70 19.25 -0.73
CA VAL A 332 3.11 20.65 -0.72
C VAL A 332 4.56 20.70 -0.24
N GLU A 333 5.41 21.34 -1.04
CA GLU A 333 6.79 21.68 -0.71
C GLU A 333 6.92 23.20 -0.76
N SER A 334 7.15 23.83 0.39
CA SER A 334 7.41 25.26 0.45
C SER A 334 8.49 25.60 1.47
N SER A 335 9.48 26.39 1.07
CA SER A 335 10.51 26.89 1.99
C SER A 335 10.00 28.08 2.81
N ASP A 336 9.78 29.23 2.17
CA ASP A 336 9.44 30.50 2.83
C ASP A 336 8.08 31.06 2.38
N ASP A 337 7.56 30.62 1.24
CA ASP A 337 6.30 31.13 0.69
C ASP A 337 5.10 30.42 1.31
N VAL A 338 3.98 31.13 1.42
CA VAL A 338 2.70 30.51 1.78
C VAL A 338 2.01 30.10 0.48
N VAL A 339 1.67 28.82 0.39
CA VAL A 339 0.97 28.22 -0.74
C VAL A 339 -0.49 28.00 -0.36
N GLU A 340 -1.40 28.38 -1.26
CA GLU A 340 -2.82 28.09 -1.12
C GLU A 340 -3.16 26.75 -1.77
N VAL A 341 -3.84 25.89 -1.02
CA VAL A 341 -4.27 24.55 -1.45
C VAL A 341 -5.78 24.46 -1.27
N GLU A 342 -6.49 24.28 -2.38
CA GLU A 342 -7.91 23.97 -2.35
C GLU A 342 -8.11 22.54 -1.84
N ILE A 343 -9.09 22.34 -0.95
CA ILE A 343 -9.45 21.03 -0.42
C ILE A 343 -10.90 20.68 -0.76
N SER A 344 -11.14 19.42 -1.13
CA SER A 344 -12.46 18.92 -1.51
C SER A 344 -13.11 18.12 -0.38
N GLY A 345 -13.61 18.82 0.64
CA GLY A 345 -14.29 18.19 1.76
C GLY A 345 -13.47 18.19 3.05
N VAL A 346 -13.46 17.06 3.75
CA VAL A 346 -12.57 16.86 4.91
C VAL A 346 -11.15 16.62 4.44
N ALA A 347 -10.14 17.13 5.15
CA ALA A 347 -8.75 16.86 4.83
C ALA A 347 -7.93 16.51 6.08
N ILE A 348 -6.89 15.70 5.91
CA ILE A 348 -5.83 15.52 6.90
C ILE A 348 -4.53 16.09 6.33
N VAL A 349 -3.96 17.09 7.00
CA VAL A 349 -2.63 17.63 6.68
C VAL A 349 -1.61 16.93 7.56
N LEU A 350 -0.67 16.20 6.97
CA LEU A 350 0.43 15.48 7.63
C LEU A 350 1.76 16.13 7.27
N VAL A 351 2.52 16.56 8.27
CA VAL A 351 3.83 17.18 8.06
C VAL A 351 4.93 16.13 8.02
N THR A 352 5.85 16.26 7.07
CA THR A 352 6.94 15.32 6.83
C THR A 352 8.31 15.98 6.82
N SER A 353 8.39 17.31 6.70
CA SER A 353 9.65 18.07 6.82
C SER A 353 9.40 19.51 7.26
N GLY A 354 10.38 20.12 7.91
CA GLY A 354 10.34 21.54 8.30
C GLY A 354 9.46 21.85 9.52
N LEU A 355 9.08 23.12 9.65
CA LEU A 355 8.16 23.60 10.67
C LEU A 355 7.00 24.27 9.95
N VAL A 356 5.94 23.50 9.72
CA VAL A 356 4.86 23.90 8.82
C VAL A 356 3.82 24.70 9.59
N SER A 357 3.48 25.87 9.04
CA SER A 357 2.38 26.71 9.50
C SER A 357 1.17 26.46 8.61
N VAL A 358 0.03 26.11 9.21
CA VAL A 358 -1.25 25.89 8.51
C VAL A 358 -2.31 26.85 9.05
N SER A 359 -2.95 27.59 8.16
CA SER A 359 -4.17 28.36 8.45
C SER A 359 -5.21 28.09 7.37
N GLY A 360 -6.47 28.43 7.63
CA GLY A 360 -7.57 28.24 6.69
C GLY A 360 -8.30 29.55 6.39
N ALA A 361 -9.35 29.45 5.59
CA ALA A 361 -10.21 30.58 5.27
C ALA A 361 -10.96 31.15 6.49
N LYS A 362 -11.31 30.30 7.47
CA LYS A 362 -12.00 30.73 8.71
C LYS A 362 -11.05 30.86 9.88
N THR A 363 -10.10 29.94 10.02
CA THR A 363 -9.11 29.95 11.09
C THR A 363 -7.85 30.67 10.63
N THR A 364 -7.76 31.98 10.92
CA THR A 364 -6.63 32.82 10.51
C THR A 364 -5.40 32.68 11.40
N ASP A 365 -5.59 32.26 12.65
CA ASP A 365 -4.47 31.96 13.55
C ASP A 365 -3.84 30.64 13.11
N ALA A 366 -2.56 30.68 12.77
CA ALA A 366 -1.88 29.51 12.23
C ALA A 366 -1.61 28.44 13.30
N VAL A 367 -1.89 27.19 12.94
CA VAL A 367 -1.45 26.00 13.67
C VAL A 367 -0.06 25.62 13.16
N THR A 368 0.91 25.52 14.07
CA THR A 368 2.27 25.10 13.72
C THR A 368 2.47 23.62 14.03
N LEU A 369 2.98 22.87 13.04
CA LEU A 369 3.16 21.42 13.09
C LEU A 369 4.60 21.05 12.71
N ARG A 370 5.10 19.97 13.31
CA ARG A 370 6.41 19.36 13.07
C ARG A 370 6.27 18.03 12.33
N PRO A 371 7.35 17.48 11.76
CA PRO A 371 7.29 16.19 11.08
C PRO A 371 6.70 15.10 11.99
N GLY A 372 5.80 14.28 11.44
CA GLY A 372 5.03 13.28 12.18
C GLY A 372 3.77 13.80 12.87
N GLN A 373 3.51 15.10 12.84
CA GLN A 373 2.26 15.68 13.34
C GLN A 373 1.26 15.88 12.22
N ALA A 374 -0.02 15.74 12.55
CA ALA A 374 -1.11 15.90 11.60
C ALA A 374 -2.21 16.84 12.13
N LEU A 375 -3.13 17.19 11.25
CA LEU A 375 -4.21 18.14 11.47
C LEU A 375 -5.42 17.72 10.64
N LEU A 376 -6.60 17.64 11.26
CA LEU A 376 -7.88 17.54 10.56
C LEU A 376 -8.37 18.94 10.16
N SER A 377 -8.80 19.08 8.91
CA SER A 377 -9.45 20.27 8.38
C SER A 377 -10.84 19.95 7.85
N SER A 378 -11.80 20.82 8.13
CA SER A 378 -13.12 20.80 7.48
C SER A 378 -13.12 21.60 6.17
N SER A 379 -14.14 21.35 5.34
CA SER A 379 -14.26 21.94 4.00
C SER A 379 -14.37 23.47 3.98
N ASP A 380 -14.89 24.06 5.05
CA ASP A 380 -15.06 25.50 5.18
C ASP A 380 -13.78 26.27 5.52
N GLU A 381 -12.66 25.56 5.67
CA GLU A 381 -11.32 26.13 5.76
C GLU A 381 -10.64 26.29 4.40
N SER A 382 -11.24 25.80 3.29
CA SER A 382 -10.64 25.96 1.95
C SER A 382 -10.63 27.43 1.50
N PRO A 383 -9.55 27.93 0.89
CA PRO A 383 -8.25 27.25 0.72
C PRO A 383 -7.44 27.21 2.02
N LEU A 384 -6.68 26.13 2.19
CA LEU A 384 -5.64 26.04 3.21
C LEU A 384 -4.40 26.83 2.79
N ARG A 385 -3.79 27.53 3.74
CA ARG A 385 -2.53 28.26 3.59
C ARG A 385 -1.43 27.51 4.32
N ILE A 386 -0.46 26.98 3.57
CA ILE A 386 0.59 26.07 4.05
C ILE A 386 1.96 26.64 3.67
N GLY A 387 2.90 26.70 4.62
CA GLY A 387 4.29 27.11 4.36
C GLY A 387 5.26 26.64 5.44
N GLY A 388 6.57 26.72 5.17
CA GLY A 388 7.62 26.41 6.15
C GLY A 388 8.15 24.96 6.15
N GLY A 389 7.81 24.14 5.15
CA GLY A 389 8.27 22.76 5.04
C GLY A 389 7.56 21.93 3.98
N GLU A 390 7.50 20.61 4.24
CA GLU A 390 6.76 19.64 3.41
C GLU A 390 5.57 19.10 4.20
N ALA A 391 4.41 19.07 3.54
CA ALA A 391 3.20 18.44 4.07
C ALA A 391 2.45 17.69 2.97
N PHE A 392 1.71 16.65 3.38
CA PHE A 392 0.77 15.92 2.55
C PHE A 392 -0.65 16.22 3.03
N VAL A 393 -1.52 16.61 2.10
CA VAL A 393 -2.95 16.85 2.34
C VAL A 393 -3.72 15.68 1.74
N ALA A 394 -4.24 14.83 2.61
CA ALA A 394 -5.16 13.76 2.24
C ALA A 394 -6.58 14.30 2.18
N GLU A 395 -7.30 14.03 1.11
CA GLU A 395 -8.68 14.46 0.88
C GLU A 395 -9.46 13.34 0.16
N PRO A 396 -10.80 13.35 0.14
CA PRO A 396 -11.59 12.48 -0.72
C PRO A 396 -11.14 12.57 -2.19
N GLY A 397 -11.26 11.47 -2.90
CA GLY A 397 -11.02 11.43 -4.34
C GLY A 397 -12.04 12.32 -5.07
N ALA A 398 -11.62 12.86 -6.21
CA ALA A 398 -12.57 13.45 -7.15
C ALA A 398 -13.11 12.33 -8.05
N PRO A 399 -14.41 12.31 -8.36
CA PRO A 399 -14.92 11.41 -9.38
C PRO A 399 -14.09 11.62 -10.64
N ALA A 400 -13.60 10.53 -11.22
CA ALA A 400 -12.96 10.61 -12.52
C ALA A 400 -13.98 11.25 -13.48
N ASP A 401 -13.73 12.50 -13.90
CA ASP A 401 -14.29 12.99 -15.14
C ASP A 401 -13.75 12.02 -16.19
N LEU A 402 -14.54 11.01 -16.54
CA LEU A 402 -14.36 10.20 -17.73
C LEU A 402 -14.61 11.15 -18.92
N GLY A 403 -13.67 12.08 -19.11
CA GLY A 403 -13.57 12.89 -20.29
C GLY A 403 -13.48 11.92 -21.45
N GLU A 404 -14.48 12.01 -22.33
CA GLU A 404 -14.56 11.29 -23.59
C GLU A 404 -13.15 11.11 -24.16
N SER A 405 -12.74 9.86 -24.33
CA SER A 405 -11.60 9.58 -25.18
C SER A 405 -11.91 10.20 -26.53
N ARG A 406 -11.30 11.35 -26.82
CA ARG A 406 -11.17 11.82 -28.18
C ARG A 406 -10.25 10.81 -28.85
N HIS A 407 -10.85 9.74 -29.35
CA HIS A 407 -10.32 9.05 -30.51
C HIS A 407 -10.08 10.13 -31.56
N ALA A 408 -8.81 10.49 -31.71
CA ALA A 408 -8.35 11.19 -32.88
C ALA A 408 -8.47 10.19 -34.03
N ASP A 409 -9.66 10.12 -34.62
CA ASP A 409 -9.85 9.56 -35.94
C ASP A 409 -8.95 10.32 -36.91
N GLY A 410 -7.98 9.59 -37.45
CA GLY A 410 -7.21 10.05 -38.59
C GLY A 410 -8.12 10.19 -39.80
N ALA A 411 -8.16 11.39 -40.37
CA ALA A 411 -8.61 11.62 -41.74
C ALA A 411 -7.96 12.89 -42.29
N ALA A 412 -6.82 12.73 -42.97
CA ALA A 412 -6.50 13.33 -44.27
C ALA A 412 -5.12 12.83 -44.74
#